data_AF-A0A3D3I0M5-F1
#
_entry.id   AF-A0A3D3I0M5-F1
#
_cell.length_a   1.000
_cell.length_b   1.000
_cell.length_c   1.000
_cell.angle_alpha   90.00
_cell.angle_beta   90.00
_cell.angle_gamma   90.00
#
_symmetry.space_group_name_H-M   'P 1'
#
loop_
_entity.id
_entity.type
_entity.pdbx_description
1 polymer ?
#
loop_
_entity_poly.entity_id
_entity_poly.type
_entity_poly.pdbx_seq_one_letter_code
_entity_poly.pdbx_strand_id
1 'polypeptide(L)'
;HGDHDDDRAAKYRPKDEVEEGRSRDPIAVMKRQLVALGHMTKEEAEQHLAENKGAGEVTDIDFPEEVVAYLNEGVQYAIKSPLPEAEEGGMWVFKEVE
;
A
#
# COMPACT_ATOMS: atom_id res chain seq x y z
N HIS A 1 -7.69 8.41 5.23
CA HIS A 1 -8.17 9.31 4.15
C HIS A 1 -7.01 10.06 3.52
N GLY A 2 -6.07 10.53 4.35
CA GLY A 2 -4.65 10.76 4.06
C GLY A 2 -3.89 10.63 5.39
N ASP A 3 -2.55 10.76 5.41
CA ASP A 3 -1.72 10.50 6.60
C ASP A 3 -2.13 11.29 7.86
N HIS A 4 -2.75 12.46 7.69
CA HIS A 4 -3.26 13.28 8.80
C HIS A 4 -4.62 12.82 9.38
N ASP A 5 -5.23 11.79 8.80
CA ASP A 5 -6.57 11.29 9.15
C ASP A 5 -6.56 9.88 9.75
N ASP A 6 -5.43 9.17 9.76
CA ASP A 6 -5.40 7.79 10.27
C ASP A 6 -5.68 7.72 11.78
N ASP A 7 -5.20 8.71 12.55
CA ASP A 7 -5.60 8.90 13.96
C ASP A 7 -7.07 9.32 14.12
N ARG A 8 -7.70 9.88 13.08
CA ARG A 8 -9.11 10.28 13.11
C ARG A 8 -10.02 9.13 12.79
N ALA A 9 -9.65 8.21 11.91
CA ALA A 9 -10.46 7.02 11.61
C ALA A 9 -10.80 6.23 12.88
N ALA A 10 -9.83 6.07 13.79
CA ALA A 10 -10.05 5.47 15.11
C ALA A 10 -10.97 6.28 16.04
N LYS A 11 -11.18 7.58 15.76
CA LYS A 11 -12.07 8.49 16.52
C LYS A 11 -13.51 8.48 16.04
N TYR A 12 -13.79 8.05 14.80
CA TYR A 12 -15.14 8.06 14.22
C TYR A 12 -15.64 6.70 13.74
N ARG A 13 -14.82 5.64 13.79
CA ARG A 13 -15.24 4.26 13.49
C ARG A 13 -14.99 3.33 14.69
N PRO A 14 -15.96 2.48 15.06
CA PRO A 14 -15.76 1.41 16.03
C PRO A 14 -14.66 0.45 15.58
N LYS A 15 -13.87 -0.06 16.54
CA LYS A 15 -12.80 -1.03 16.25
C LYS A 15 -13.33 -2.30 15.60
N ASP A 16 -14.45 -2.81 16.08
CA ASP A 16 -15.07 -4.04 15.59
C ASP A 16 -15.43 -3.95 14.09
N GLU A 17 -15.91 -2.79 13.63
CA GLU A 17 -16.18 -2.56 12.20
C GLU A 17 -14.90 -2.55 11.36
N VAL A 18 -13.81 -2.02 11.91
CA VAL A 18 -12.50 -2.02 11.26
C VAL A 18 -11.94 -3.44 11.18
N GLU A 19 -12.06 -4.21 12.25
CA GLU A 19 -11.63 -5.62 12.30
C GLU A 19 -12.46 -6.50 11.37
N GLU A 20 -13.79 -6.30 11.32
CA GLU A 20 -14.68 -6.96 10.36
C GLU A 20 -14.27 -6.62 8.92
N GLY A 21 -13.94 -5.35 8.65
CA GLY A 21 -13.40 -4.91 7.38
C GLY A 21 -12.09 -5.63 7.02
N ARG A 22 -11.13 -5.66 7.95
CA ARG A 22 -9.83 -6.32 7.78
C ARG A 22 -9.98 -7.81 7.53
N SER A 23 -10.92 -8.50 8.18
CA SER A 23 -11.17 -9.93 7.97
C SER A 23 -11.51 -10.32 6.52
N ARG A 24 -11.91 -9.34 5.71
CA ARG A 24 -12.25 -9.47 4.29
C ARG A 24 -11.15 -8.91 3.39
N ASP A 25 -9.91 -8.85 3.88
CA ASP A 25 -8.75 -8.42 3.13
C ASP A 25 -8.69 -9.15 1.77
N PRO A 26 -8.68 -8.42 0.63
CA PRO A 26 -8.66 -9.02 -0.69
C PRO A 26 -7.47 -9.96 -0.93
N ILE A 27 -6.31 -9.68 -0.32
CA ILE A 27 -5.12 -10.54 -0.42
C ILE A 27 -5.39 -11.87 0.29
N ALA A 28 -5.93 -11.82 1.51
CA ALA A 28 -6.29 -13.01 2.27
C ALA A 28 -7.37 -13.84 1.56
N VAL A 29 -8.37 -13.19 0.95
CA VAL A 29 -9.41 -13.84 0.15
C VAL A 29 -8.79 -14.53 -1.07
N MET A 30 -7.91 -13.83 -1.79
CA MET A 30 -7.28 -14.36 -2.99
C MET A 30 -6.36 -15.55 -2.69
N LYS A 31 -5.50 -15.45 -1.66
CA LYS A 31 -4.64 -16.56 -1.22
C LYS A 31 -5.45 -17.81 -0.90
N ARG A 32 -6.56 -17.68 -0.14
CA ARG A 32 -7.46 -18.81 0.15
C ARG A 32 -8.03 -19.45 -1.11
N GLN A 33 -8.41 -18.65 -2.09
CA GLN A 33 -8.92 -19.17 -3.37
C GLN A 33 -7.83 -19.87 -4.18
N LEU A 34 -6.62 -19.30 -4.26
CA LEU A 34 -5.49 -19.92 -4.97
C LEU A 34 -5.10 -21.26 -4.34
N VAL A 35 -5.12 -21.36 -3.01
CA VAL A 35 -4.91 -22.62 -2.30
C VAL A 35 -6.01 -23.64 -2.62
N ALA A 36 -7.28 -23.22 -2.58
CA ALA A 36 -8.41 -24.10 -2.88
C ALA A 36 -8.39 -24.62 -4.33
N LEU A 37 -7.88 -23.82 -5.27
CA LEU A 37 -7.74 -24.18 -6.68
C LEU A 37 -6.45 -24.96 -6.99
N GLY A 38 -5.55 -25.12 -6.01
CA GLY A 38 -4.27 -25.81 -6.20
C GLY A 38 -3.23 -25.00 -6.97
N HIS A 39 -3.40 -23.68 -7.08
CA HIS A 39 -2.44 -22.76 -7.71
C HIS A 39 -1.38 -22.24 -6.74
N MET A 40 -1.56 -22.48 -5.44
CA MET A 40 -0.66 -22.07 -4.37
C MET A 40 -0.76 -23.11 -3.24
N THR A 41 0.35 -23.38 -2.55
CA THR A 41 0.37 -24.21 -1.35
C THR A 41 0.00 -23.39 -0.11
N LYS A 42 -0.38 -24.04 0.98
CA LYS A 42 -0.66 -23.32 2.24
C LYS A 42 0.60 -22.63 2.76
N GLU A 43 1.73 -23.30 2.62
CA GLU A 43 3.03 -22.83 3.06
C GLU A 43 3.43 -21.56 2.30
N GLU A 44 3.27 -21.52 0.97
CA GLU A 44 3.49 -20.30 0.17
C GLU A 44 2.57 -19.14 0.58
N ALA A 45 1.30 -19.43 0.88
CA ALA A 45 0.35 -18.40 1.31
C ALA A 45 0.74 -17.74 2.66
N GLU A 46 1.45 -18.47 3.52
CA GLU A 46 1.82 -18.07 4.88
C GLU A 46 3.20 -17.39 4.98
N GLN A 47 3.98 -17.34 3.90
CA GLN A 47 5.34 -16.77 3.91
C GLN A 47 5.38 -15.26 4.15
N HIS A 48 4.41 -14.51 3.62
CA HIS A 48 4.38 -13.05 3.61
C HIS A 48 2.99 -12.56 4.04
N LEU A 49 2.82 -12.22 5.31
CA LEU A 49 1.51 -11.96 5.94
C LEU A 49 1.26 -10.46 6.11
N ALA A 50 1.12 -9.73 5.01
CA ALA A 50 0.75 -8.32 5.01
C ALA A 50 -0.75 -8.09 5.26
N GLU A 51 -1.59 -9.08 4.95
CA GLU A 51 -3.04 -9.00 5.08
C GLU A 51 -3.52 -8.83 6.53
N ASN A 52 -4.71 -8.23 6.70
CA ASN A 52 -5.35 -7.97 8.00
C ASN A 52 -4.58 -7.04 8.96
N LYS A 53 -3.43 -6.49 8.54
CA LYS A 53 -2.62 -5.54 9.30
C LYS A 53 -2.87 -4.11 8.85
N GLY A 54 -2.67 -3.15 9.74
CA GLY A 54 -2.62 -1.73 9.41
C GLY A 54 -1.28 -1.31 8.83
N ALA A 55 -1.23 -0.13 8.20
CA ALA A 55 -0.01 0.39 7.57
C ALA A 55 1.18 0.54 8.54
N GLY A 56 0.92 0.84 9.82
CA GLY A 56 1.97 0.90 10.85
C GLY A 56 2.35 -0.45 11.47
N GLU A 57 1.64 -1.52 11.11
CA GLU A 57 1.86 -2.87 11.65
C GLU A 57 2.62 -3.79 10.68
N VAL A 58 2.70 -3.39 9.40
CA VAL A 58 3.46 -4.12 8.37
C VAL A 58 4.91 -3.66 8.34
N THR A 59 5.79 -4.61 8.01
CA THR A 59 7.23 -4.36 7.81
C THR A 59 7.70 -5.07 6.54
N ASP A 60 8.93 -4.81 6.10
CA ASP A 60 9.47 -5.39 4.86
C ASP A 60 9.39 -6.91 4.80
N ILE A 61 9.49 -7.62 5.94
CA ILE A 61 9.40 -9.10 5.99
C ILE A 61 8.01 -9.63 5.61
N ASP A 62 6.98 -8.79 5.71
CA ASP A 62 5.61 -9.15 5.39
C ASP A 62 5.34 -9.17 3.87
N PHE A 63 6.34 -8.83 3.06
CA PHE A 63 6.26 -8.77 1.61
C PHE A 63 7.41 -9.57 0.96
N PRO A 64 7.24 -10.03 -0.30
CA PRO A 64 8.34 -10.62 -1.06
C PRO A 64 9.50 -9.65 -1.25
N GLU A 65 10.74 -10.17 -1.17
CA GLU A 65 11.96 -9.36 -1.22
C GLU A 65 12.04 -8.53 -2.52
N GLU A 66 11.62 -9.10 -3.64
CA GLU A 66 11.61 -8.43 -4.94
C GLU A 66 10.65 -7.24 -4.98
N VAL A 67 9.53 -7.30 -4.26
CA VAL A 67 8.56 -6.20 -4.16
C VAL A 67 9.14 -5.08 -3.32
N VAL A 68 9.75 -5.42 -2.18
CA VAL A 68 10.43 -4.45 -1.30
C VAL A 68 11.57 -3.76 -2.04
N ALA A 69 12.40 -4.53 -2.75
CA ALA A 69 13.51 -4.00 -3.54
C ALA A 69 13.02 -3.03 -4.63
N TYR A 70 11.97 -3.42 -5.38
CA TYR A 70 11.39 -2.59 -6.42
C TYR A 70 10.83 -1.27 -5.88
N LEU A 71 10.09 -1.29 -4.77
CA LEU A 71 9.57 -0.07 -4.15
C LEU A 71 10.69 0.80 -3.59
N ASN A 72 11.71 0.21 -2.97
CA ASN A 72 12.87 0.93 -2.45
C ASN A 72 13.64 1.67 -3.54
N GLU A 73 13.79 1.09 -4.73
CA GLU A 73 14.39 1.79 -5.88
C GLU A 73 13.63 3.08 -6.21
N GLY A 74 12.31 2.99 -6.37
CA GLY A 74 11.45 4.14 -6.67
C GLY A 74 11.47 5.21 -5.58
N VAL A 75 11.44 4.81 -4.31
CA VAL A 75 11.54 5.73 -3.16
C VAL A 75 12.89 6.45 -3.16
N GLN A 76 13.99 5.72 -3.35
CA GLN A 76 15.33 6.30 -3.38
C GLN A 76 15.50 7.26 -4.56
N TYR A 77 14.93 6.94 -5.72
CA TYR A 77 14.90 7.83 -6.86
C TYR A 77 14.13 9.13 -6.53
N ALA A 78 12.91 9.01 -6.00
CA ALA A 78 12.05 10.14 -5.68
C ALA A 78 12.68 11.09 -4.65
N ILE A 79 13.30 10.55 -3.59
CA ILE A 79 13.99 11.35 -2.56
C ILE A 79 15.18 12.14 -3.15
N LYS A 80 15.87 11.57 -4.14
CA LYS A 80 17.03 12.20 -4.79
C LYS A 80 16.64 13.14 -5.93
N SER A 81 15.38 13.09 -6.37
CA SER A 81 14.89 13.95 -7.44
C SER A 81 14.95 15.42 -6.99
N PRO A 82 15.56 16.32 -7.77
CA PRO A 82 15.52 17.73 -7.43
C PRO A 82 14.07 18.23 -7.42
N LEU A 83 13.81 19.25 -6.60
CA LEU A 83 12.55 19.98 -6.70
C LEU A 83 12.45 20.62 -8.10
N PRO A 84 11.24 20.76 -8.66
CA PRO A 84 11.06 21.49 -9.90
C PRO A 84 11.51 22.95 -9.72
N GLU A 85 11.95 23.56 -10.82
CA GLU A 85 12.29 24.98 -10.82
C GLU A 85 11.05 25.82 -10.50
N ALA A 86 11.23 26.98 -9.86
CA ALA A 86 10.11 27.79 -9.38
C ALA A 86 9.19 28.25 -10.52
N GLU A 87 9.75 28.47 -11.71
CA GLU A 87 9.05 28.88 -12.92
C GLU A 87 8.03 27.83 -13.39
N GLU A 88 8.27 26.54 -13.12
CA GLU A 88 7.34 25.46 -13.48
C GLU A 88 6.00 25.58 -12.76
N GLY A 89 5.95 26.26 -11.61
CA GLY A 89 4.71 26.49 -10.87
C GLY A 89 3.66 27.31 -11.63
N GLY A 90 4.07 28.05 -12.66
CA GLY A 90 3.17 28.83 -13.53
C GLY A 90 2.86 28.17 -14.87
N MET A 91 3.45 27.01 -15.17
CA MET A 91 3.25 26.31 -16.43
C MET A 91 1.93 25.51 -16.43
N TRP A 92 1.40 25.20 -17.62
CA TRP A 92 0.16 24.44 -17.83
C TRP A 92 -1.11 25.00 -17.19
N VAL A 93 -1.10 26.27 -16.76
CA VAL A 93 -2.30 26.98 -16.26
C VAL A 93 -3.35 27.16 -17.37
N PHE A 94 -2.88 27.42 -18.59
CA PHE A 94 -3.69 27.42 -19.81
C PHE A 94 -2.99 26.57 -20.87
N LYS A 95 -3.79 25.98 -21.78
CA LYS A 95 -3.25 25.37 -22.98
C LYS A 95 -2.62 26.45 -23.85
N GLU A 96 -1.35 26.28 -24.22
CA GLU A 96 -0.68 27.18 -25.16
C GLU A 96 -1.38 27.11 -26.53
N VAL A 97 -1.67 28.28 -27.10
CA VAL A 97 -2.20 28.44 -28.47
C VAL A 97 -1.07 29.02 -29.30
N GLU A 98 -0.69 28.29 -30.36
CA GLU A 98 0.24 28.74 -31.41
C GLU A 98 -0.29 29.98 -32.14
#